data_AF-A0A2V4C139-F1
#
_entry.id   AF-A0A2V4C139-F1
#
_cell.length_a   1.000
_cell.length_b   1.000
_cell.length_c   1.000
_cell.angle_alpha   90.00
_cell.angle_beta   90.00
_cell.angle_gamma   90.00
#
_symmetry.space_group_name_H-M   'P 1'
#
loop_
_entity.id
_entity.type
_entity.pdbx_description
1 polymer ?
#
loop_
_entity_poly.entity_id
_entity_poly.type
_entity_poly.pdbx_seq_one_letter_code
_entity_poly.pdbx_strand_id
1 'polypeptide(L)'
;MKKITQKGVYLLLLLSSMLGNSQESPDTSKSLIKARLQLVKGSKDYNPEKAIASYTELASQGNPVAMNALGLIYTKGTGISVNEQEGIKWLEKAAQAGYAKAWYNLGIVYQEGISVPANPLKTIQYFEKAATAGYGSAYTAWGRMLMKGNGVPQDYPLAMSIFKQGAEKGNSHCSYLQGYLYYKGFGCTQDYSIAIQHFEIAIQKNNPWAMYMLGLCYRNGYGVDINLEKAKNYLSRSAAMGVKPSQMELDDPEAENHSPNQTKTISAPIGEVITINETEAPETFKKVKQVPITTDISGNYTGYALRYDFSGQNILSKTLLQIDLNQDGKALNGEWKEIDGDTVTFKAHIQEDAIVFKDSKIDRTEHFYKGNLNRYEFKNATLQLLQTDESLFIVGNLQFYNIKERENEKPMYLILEKKQTRTSEVQQVISSVAIYPNPVVTDFSLSFDLAKPADVGVSIYYITGRELYTQQWKNLEQGTQTRTLSLNAPAGYYVLRLTYGTEVKTTILIKK
;
A
#
# COMPACT_ATOMS: atom_id res chain seq x y z
N MET A 1 -20.68 -17.84 18.63
CA MET A 1 -19.81 -18.08 19.81
C MET A 1 -18.59 -18.89 19.39
N LYS A 2 -17.50 -18.24 18.98
CA LYS A 2 -16.21 -18.89 18.72
C LYS A 2 -15.17 -18.27 19.65
N LYS A 3 -14.62 -19.12 20.51
CA LYS A 3 -13.49 -18.85 21.42
C LYS A 3 -12.30 -18.38 20.59
N ILE A 4 -11.95 -17.10 20.67
CA ILE A 4 -10.60 -16.63 20.36
C ILE A 4 -9.79 -16.84 21.63
N THR A 5 -8.86 -17.78 21.57
CA THR A 5 -8.00 -18.20 22.66
C THR A 5 -7.05 -17.07 23.06
N GLN A 6 -7.40 -16.43 24.17
CA GLN A 6 -6.67 -15.42 24.93
C GLN A 6 -5.44 -16.04 25.66
N LYS A 7 -4.64 -16.86 24.97
CA LYS A 7 -3.44 -17.51 25.53
C LYS A 7 -2.19 -17.02 24.81
N GLY A 8 -1.36 -16.23 25.51
CA GLY A 8 0.08 -16.18 25.21
C GLY A 8 0.80 -14.82 25.14
N VAL A 9 0.12 -13.67 25.10
CA VAL A 9 0.81 -12.36 24.88
C VAL A 9 0.65 -11.36 26.05
N TYR A 10 -0.19 -11.65 27.04
CA TYR A 10 -0.63 -10.63 28.01
C TYR A 10 0.33 -10.32 29.17
N LEU A 11 1.52 -10.93 29.24
CA LEU A 11 2.46 -10.69 30.35
C LEU A 11 3.64 -9.75 30.00
N LEU A 12 3.97 -9.58 28.71
CA LEU A 12 5.16 -8.82 28.29
C LEU A 12 4.93 -7.31 28.16
N LEU A 13 3.68 -6.85 27.95
CA LEU A 13 3.33 -5.42 27.99
C LEU A 13 3.30 -4.83 29.41
N LEU A 14 3.32 -5.69 30.43
CA LEU A 14 3.59 -5.25 31.78
C LEU A 14 5.10 -5.05 31.99
N LEU A 15 5.97 -5.89 31.39
CA LEU A 15 7.39 -6.01 31.76
C LEU A 15 8.34 -4.92 31.24
N SER A 16 8.08 -4.29 30.09
CA SER A 16 9.06 -3.37 29.47
C SER A 16 8.93 -1.88 29.85
N SER A 17 7.92 -1.46 30.63
CA SER A 17 7.61 -0.02 30.81
C SER A 17 7.51 0.45 32.27
N MET A 18 8.28 -0.15 33.17
CA MET A 18 8.28 0.20 34.60
C MET A 18 9.72 0.42 35.09
N LEU A 19 10.49 1.29 34.41
CA LEU A 19 11.41 2.14 35.16
C LEU A 19 10.50 3.07 35.95
N GLY A 20 10.58 3.02 37.28
CA GLY A 20 9.83 3.92 38.15
C GLY A 20 10.03 5.36 37.66
N ASN A 21 9.04 6.21 37.91
CA ASN A 21 9.25 7.64 37.72
C ASN A 21 10.50 8.02 38.52
N SER A 22 11.40 8.85 37.98
CA SER A 22 12.69 9.20 38.61
C SER A 22 12.56 9.91 39.97
N GLN A 23 11.33 10.08 40.45
CA GLN A 23 10.95 10.68 41.72
C GLN A 23 10.38 9.70 42.75
N GLU A 24 10.24 8.40 42.45
CA GLU A 24 9.79 7.42 43.44
C GLU A 24 10.90 7.05 44.44
N SER A 25 10.54 6.86 45.71
CA SER A 25 11.49 6.34 46.70
C SER A 25 11.89 4.90 46.33
N PRO A 26 13.13 4.46 46.65
CA PRO A 26 13.58 3.09 46.40
C PRO A 26 12.65 2.02 46.98
N ASP A 27 12.00 2.30 48.12
CA ASP A 27 11.11 1.35 48.79
C ASP A 27 9.73 1.29 48.11
N THR A 28 9.22 2.42 47.61
CA THR A 28 8.00 2.45 46.78
C THR A 28 8.21 1.64 45.50
N SER A 29 9.32 1.83 44.80
CA SER A 29 9.61 1.09 43.57
C SER A 29 9.79 -0.41 43.81
N LYS A 30 10.44 -0.82 44.90
CA LYS A 30 10.52 -2.25 45.31
C LYS A 30 9.13 -2.84 45.55
N SER A 31 8.26 -2.12 46.26
CA SER A 31 6.90 -2.56 46.55
C SER A 31 6.06 -2.74 45.28
N LEU A 32 6.15 -1.79 44.33
CA LEU A 32 5.50 -1.91 43.02
C LEU A 32 6.00 -3.12 42.23
N ILE A 33 7.32 -3.35 42.19
CA ILE A 33 7.90 -4.51 41.49
C ILE A 33 7.43 -5.82 42.12
N LYS A 34 7.43 -5.91 43.46
CA LYS A 34 6.97 -7.10 44.18
C LYS A 34 5.49 -7.39 43.92
N ALA A 35 4.63 -6.38 44.06
CA ALA A 35 3.20 -6.51 43.78
C ALA A 35 2.95 -6.95 42.33
N ARG A 36 3.78 -6.50 41.41
CA ARG A 36 3.71 -6.89 40.00
C ARG A 36 4.10 -8.34 39.74
N LEU A 37 5.17 -8.83 40.35
CA LEU A 37 5.57 -10.24 40.27
C LEU A 37 4.48 -11.16 40.84
N GLN A 38 3.80 -10.71 41.90
CA GLN A 38 2.69 -11.43 42.50
C GLN A 38 1.45 -11.57 41.60
N LEU A 39 1.32 -10.80 40.53
CA LEU A 39 0.27 -10.98 39.52
C LEU A 39 0.64 -11.96 38.40
N VAL A 40 1.87 -12.46 38.36
CA VAL A 40 2.33 -13.38 37.31
C VAL A 40 1.81 -14.78 37.58
N LYS A 41 0.71 -15.14 36.92
CA LYS A 41 0.08 -16.48 37.03
C LYS A 41 1.10 -17.57 36.67
N GLY A 42 1.28 -18.52 37.59
CA GLY A 42 2.24 -19.63 37.44
C GLY A 42 3.65 -19.33 37.94
N SER A 43 3.94 -18.12 38.42
CA SER A 43 5.19 -17.84 39.15
C SER A 43 5.13 -18.37 40.59
N LYS A 44 6.30 -18.60 41.19
CA LYS A 44 6.44 -18.98 42.60
C LYS A 44 5.84 -17.93 43.55
N ASP A 45 5.84 -16.67 43.13
CA ASP A 45 5.37 -15.54 43.92
C ASP A 45 3.90 -15.17 43.65
N TYR A 46 3.18 -15.94 42.82
CA TYR A 46 1.81 -15.62 42.43
C TYR A 46 0.88 -15.51 43.65
N ASN A 47 0.46 -14.29 43.96
CA ASN A 47 -0.47 -13.97 45.03
C ASN A 47 -1.23 -12.68 44.68
N PRO A 48 -2.32 -12.77 43.89
CA PRO A 48 -3.04 -11.59 43.44
C PRO A 48 -3.68 -10.79 44.57
N GLU A 49 -4.10 -11.43 45.66
CA GLU A 49 -4.66 -10.74 46.82
C GLU A 49 -3.63 -9.81 47.48
N LYS A 50 -2.40 -10.31 47.72
CA LYS A 50 -1.30 -9.49 48.25
C LYS A 50 -0.89 -8.38 47.29
N ALA A 51 -0.90 -8.65 45.99
CA ALA A 51 -0.63 -7.63 44.98
C ALA A 51 -1.65 -6.49 45.05
N ILE A 52 -2.94 -6.83 45.11
CA ILE A 52 -4.05 -5.88 45.18
C ILE A 52 -4.00 -5.08 46.46
N ALA A 53 -3.74 -5.72 47.61
CA ALA A 53 -3.56 -5.03 48.88
C ALA A 53 -2.41 -4.00 48.80
N SER A 54 -1.26 -4.39 48.25
CA SER A 54 -0.10 -3.52 48.08
C SER A 54 -0.39 -2.33 47.15
N TYR A 55 -1.06 -2.58 46.02
CA TYR A 55 -1.46 -1.50 45.12
C TYR A 55 -2.53 -0.58 45.74
N THR A 56 -3.45 -1.12 46.54
CA THR A 56 -4.46 -0.33 47.26
C THR A 56 -3.82 0.61 48.27
N GLU A 57 -2.85 0.11 49.04
CA GLU A 57 -2.08 0.91 49.99
C GLU A 57 -1.33 2.05 49.27
N LEU A 58 -0.56 1.72 48.23
CA LEU A 58 0.19 2.73 47.46
C LEU A 58 -0.73 3.73 46.76
N ALA A 59 -1.86 3.29 46.23
CA ALA A 59 -2.84 4.17 45.60
C ALA A 59 -3.51 5.11 46.64
N SER A 60 -3.74 4.64 47.87
CA SER A 60 -4.25 5.48 48.96
C SER A 60 -3.26 6.58 49.38
N GLN A 61 -1.96 6.35 49.15
CA GLN A 61 -0.88 7.33 49.35
C GLN A 61 -0.69 8.26 48.14
N GLY A 62 -1.58 8.19 47.15
CA GLY A 62 -1.52 9.05 45.97
C GLY A 62 -0.62 8.54 44.85
N ASN A 63 -0.09 7.30 44.91
CA ASN A 63 0.81 6.81 43.88
C ASN A 63 0.06 6.54 42.54
N PRO A 64 0.38 7.28 41.46
CA PRO A 64 -0.33 7.14 40.18
C PRO A 64 -0.12 5.78 39.49
N VAL A 65 1.05 5.16 39.66
CA VAL A 65 1.37 3.86 39.06
C VAL A 65 0.50 2.77 39.67
N ALA A 66 0.30 2.81 40.99
CA ALA A 66 -0.57 1.91 41.73
C ALA A 66 -2.04 2.13 41.38
N MET A 67 -2.50 3.39 41.29
CA MET A 67 -3.86 3.70 40.81
C MET A 67 -4.09 3.13 39.41
N ASN A 68 -3.14 3.31 38.49
CA ASN A 68 -3.23 2.74 37.15
C ASN A 68 -3.25 1.20 37.18
N ALA A 69 -2.45 0.57 38.04
CA ALA A 69 -2.44 -0.88 38.21
C ALA A 69 -3.79 -1.40 38.70
N LEU A 70 -4.39 -0.77 39.73
CA LEU A 70 -5.75 -1.08 40.18
C LEU A 70 -6.78 -0.93 39.06
N GLY A 71 -6.67 0.14 38.27
CA GLY A 71 -7.51 0.36 37.11
C GLY A 71 -7.49 -0.81 36.13
N LEU A 72 -6.30 -1.33 35.82
CA LEU A 72 -6.12 -2.51 34.97
C LEU A 72 -6.57 -3.82 35.63
N ILE A 73 -6.38 -3.97 36.94
CA ILE A 73 -6.79 -5.16 37.68
C ILE A 73 -8.31 -5.28 37.69
N TYR A 74 -9.02 -4.20 38.02
CA TYR A 74 -10.48 -4.16 38.06
C TYR A 74 -11.10 -4.32 36.67
N THR A 75 -10.57 -3.65 35.64
CA THR A 75 -11.07 -3.82 34.26
C THR A 75 -10.88 -5.23 33.72
N LYS A 76 -9.79 -5.93 34.07
CA LYS A 76 -9.50 -7.28 33.55
C LYS A 76 -9.91 -8.43 34.47
N GLY A 77 -10.28 -8.15 35.72
CA GLY A 77 -10.54 -9.18 36.73
C GLY A 77 -9.29 -10.01 37.06
N THR A 78 -8.13 -9.37 37.20
CA THR A 78 -6.88 -10.11 37.49
C THR A 78 -6.82 -10.48 38.97
N GLY A 79 -7.29 -11.70 39.29
CA GLY A 79 -7.31 -12.22 40.66
C GLY A 79 -8.45 -11.70 41.53
N ILE A 80 -9.39 -10.97 40.92
CA ILE A 80 -10.68 -10.55 41.48
C ILE A 80 -11.75 -10.63 40.38
N SER A 81 -13.02 -10.54 40.75
CA SER A 81 -14.11 -10.36 39.80
C SER A 81 -13.92 -9.07 38.99
N VAL A 82 -14.26 -9.11 37.70
CA VAL A 82 -14.24 -7.94 36.81
C VAL A 82 -15.19 -6.86 37.38
N ASN A 83 -14.68 -5.63 37.47
CA ASN A 83 -15.46 -4.43 37.74
C ASN A 83 -14.90 -3.26 36.93
N GLU A 84 -15.31 -3.20 35.66
CA GLU A 84 -14.81 -2.22 34.70
C GLU A 84 -15.07 -0.77 35.13
N GLN A 85 -16.24 -0.46 35.71
CA GLN A 85 -16.57 0.88 36.18
C GLN A 85 -15.60 1.35 37.29
N GLU A 86 -15.30 0.48 38.26
CA GLU A 86 -14.32 0.80 39.29
C GLU A 86 -12.92 0.94 38.71
N GLY A 87 -12.57 0.09 37.74
CA GLY A 87 -11.30 0.20 37.04
C GLY A 87 -11.14 1.53 36.29
N ILE A 88 -12.19 2.01 35.62
CA ILE A 88 -12.19 3.32 34.94
C ILE A 88 -11.95 4.45 35.95
N LYS A 89 -12.63 4.44 37.10
CA LYS A 89 -12.41 5.46 38.15
C LYS A 89 -10.96 5.51 38.62
N TRP A 90 -10.32 4.35 38.78
CA TRP A 90 -8.90 4.28 39.16
C TRP A 90 -7.97 4.80 38.05
N LEU A 91 -8.27 4.52 36.78
CA LEU A 91 -7.54 5.10 35.65
C LEU A 91 -7.71 6.62 35.58
N GLU A 92 -8.91 7.14 35.81
CA GLU A 92 -9.18 8.58 35.87
C GLU A 92 -8.39 9.26 36.99
N LYS A 93 -8.35 8.66 38.20
CA LYS A 93 -7.53 9.16 39.31
C LYS A 93 -6.04 9.19 38.95
N ALA A 94 -5.52 8.11 38.36
CA ALA A 94 -4.12 8.04 37.93
C ALA A 94 -3.79 9.10 36.86
N ALA A 95 -4.71 9.32 35.92
CA ALA A 95 -4.58 10.30 34.85
C ALA A 95 -4.62 11.74 35.38
N GLN A 96 -5.51 12.04 36.33
CA GLN A 96 -5.57 13.32 37.04
C GLN A 96 -4.31 13.59 37.85
N ALA A 97 -3.68 12.54 38.40
CA ALA A 97 -2.38 12.60 39.06
C ALA A 97 -1.19 12.71 38.07
N GLY A 98 -1.43 12.95 36.78
CA GLY A 98 -0.40 13.21 35.77
C GLY A 98 0.24 11.96 35.16
N TYR A 99 -0.30 10.76 35.39
CA TYR A 99 0.27 9.54 34.82
C TYR A 99 -0.11 9.37 33.35
N ALA A 100 0.81 9.72 32.46
CA ALA A 100 0.60 9.68 31.02
C ALA A 100 0.04 8.33 30.49
N LYS A 101 0.49 7.21 31.06
CA LYS A 101 0.02 5.87 30.68
C LYS A 101 -1.44 5.60 31.09
N ALA A 102 -1.95 6.26 32.13
CA ALA A 102 -3.37 6.16 32.48
C ALA A 102 -4.26 6.85 31.45
N TRP A 103 -3.84 8.00 30.91
CA TRP A 103 -4.53 8.60 29.74
C TRP A 103 -4.56 7.64 28.56
N TYR A 104 -3.46 6.95 28.26
CA TYR A 104 -3.43 5.94 27.21
C TYR A 104 -4.43 4.80 27.47
N ASN A 105 -4.48 4.27 28.69
CA ASN A 105 -5.42 3.21 29.05
C ASN A 105 -6.89 3.66 28.99
N LEU A 106 -7.20 4.91 29.35
CA LEU A 106 -8.52 5.50 29.13
C LEU A 106 -8.85 5.60 27.63
N GLY A 107 -7.87 5.93 26.79
CA GLY A 107 -8.01 5.87 25.34
C GLY A 107 -8.45 4.48 24.86
N ILE A 108 -7.81 3.42 25.36
CA ILE A 108 -8.16 2.02 25.06
C ILE A 108 -9.59 1.69 25.53
N VAL A 109 -9.99 2.11 26.73
CA VAL A 109 -11.36 1.93 27.24
C VAL A 109 -12.40 2.47 26.27
N TYR A 110 -12.21 3.70 25.78
CA TYR A 110 -13.11 4.30 24.78
C TYR A 110 -12.94 3.71 23.38
N GLN A 111 -11.78 3.15 23.05
CA GLN A 111 -11.57 2.51 21.76
C GLN A 111 -12.34 1.19 21.66
N GLU A 112 -12.28 0.39 22.73
CA GLU A 112 -12.88 -0.95 22.80
C GLU A 112 -14.32 -0.94 23.32
N GLY A 113 -14.78 0.17 23.91
CA GLY A 113 -16.12 0.29 24.47
C GLY A 113 -16.31 -0.47 25.79
N ILE A 114 -15.28 -0.50 26.64
CA ILE A 114 -15.28 -1.21 27.93
C ILE A 114 -16.15 -0.44 28.93
N SER A 115 -17.33 -0.96 29.26
CA SER A 115 -18.34 -0.30 30.14
C SER A 115 -18.80 1.11 29.75
N VAL A 116 -18.35 1.62 28.59
CA VAL A 116 -18.76 2.89 27.99
C VAL A 116 -18.91 2.70 26.48
N PRO A 117 -19.78 3.44 25.78
CA PRO A 117 -19.86 3.37 24.33
C PRO A 117 -18.51 3.74 23.68
N ALA A 118 -18.10 2.98 22.65
CA ALA A 118 -16.89 3.28 21.91
C ALA A 118 -16.96 4.69 21.31
N ASN A 119 -15.89 5.47 21.43
CA ASN A 119 -15.84 6.86 20.99
C ASN A 119 -14.46 7.23 20.42
N PRO A 120 -14.29 7.16 19.08
CA PRO A 120 -13.02 7.43 18.42
C PRO A 120 -12.44 8.83 18.69
N LEU A 121 -13.30 9.85 18.81
CA LEU A 121 -12.87 11.22 19.11
C LEU A 121 -12.30 11.32 20.53
N LYS A 122 -12.99 10.73 21.53
CA LYS A 122 -12.46 10.65 22.90
C LYS A 122 -11.18 9.82 22.98
N THR A 123 -11.09 8.71 22.24
CA THR A 123 -9.88 7.90 22.14
C THR A 123 -8.69 8.74 21.68
N ILE A 124 -8.85 9.51 20.59
CA ILE A 124 -7.80 10.41 20.09
C ILE A 124 -7.41 11.45 21.14
N GLN A 125 -8.38 12.11 21.78
CA GLN A 125 -8.10 13.10 22.83
C GLN A 125 -7.26 12.49 23.97
N TYR A 126 -7.54 11.25 24.37
CA TYR A 126 -6.78 10.58 25.42
C TYR A 126 -5.39 10.14 24.96
N PHE A 127 -5.23 9.66 23.73
CA PHE A 127 -3.91 9.36 23.18
C PHE A 127 -3.06 10.62 23.02
N GLU A 128 -3.64 11.73 22.56
CA GLU A 128 -2.96 13.02 22.48
C GLU A 128 -2.49 13.49 23.86
N LYS A 129 -3.36 13.45 24.88
CA LYS A 129 -2.97 13.77 26.27
C LYS A 129 -1.84 12.88 26.78
N ALA A 130 -1.90 11.58 26.52
CA ALA A 130 -0.84 10.65 26.89
C ALA A 130 0.48 10.97 26.17
N ALA A 131 0.42 11.29 24.87
CA ALA A 131 1.58 11.59 24.03
C ALA A 131 2.27 12.89 24.47
N THR A 132 1.49 13.94 24.69
CA THR A 132 1.98 15.25 25.18
C THR A 132 2.53 15.16 26.60
N ALA A 133 1.99 14.29 27.44
CA ALA A 133 2.52 13.96 28.76
C ALA A 133 3.74 12.99 28.73
N GLY A 134 4.29 12.69 27.56
CA GLY A 134 5.56 11.95 27.41
C GLY A 134 5.41 10.44 27.24
N TYR A 135 4.19 9.89 27.12
CA TYR A 135 4.01 8.47 26.82
C TYR A 135 4.17 8.19 25.32
N GLY A 136 5.40 7.89 24.90
CA GLY A 136 5.77 7.74 23.49
C GLY A 136 4.86 6.81 22.67
N SER A 137 4.40 5.69 23.23
CA SER A 137 3.51 4.74 22.53
C SER A 137 2.16 5.36 22.12
N ALA A 138 1.73 6.43 22.79
CA ALA A 138 0.50 7.12 22.42
C ALA A 138 0.60 7.89 21.10
N TYR A 139 1.78 8.42 20.72
CA TYR A 139 1.97 9.00 19.38
C TYR A 139 1.69 7.97 18.28
N THR A 140 2.17 6.73 18.48
CA THR A 140 1.92 5.63 17.56
C THR A 140 0.43 5.31 17.45
N ALA A 141 -0.26 5.16 18.58
CA ALA A 141 -1.68 4.81 18.58
C ALA A 141 -2.54 5.91 17.95
N TRP A 142 -2.28 7.17 18.31
CA TRP A 142 -2.97 8.34 17.76
C TRP A 142 -2.78 8.44 16.24
N GLY A 143 -1.53 8.45 15.76
CA GLY A 143 -1.26 8.57 14.33
C GLY A 143 -1.80 7.38 13.54
N ARG A 144 -1.78 6.16 14.10
CA ARG A 144 -2.37 4.98 13.44
C ARG A 144 -3.89 5.06 13.29
N MET A 145 -4.61 5.67 14.24
CA MET A 145 -6.06 5.86 14.10
C MET A 145 -6.40 6.74 12.90
N LEU A 146 -5.65 7.82 12.70
CA LEU A 146 -5.78 8.72 11.56
C LEU A 146 -5.31 8.05 10.27
N MET A 147 -4.18 7.36 10.30
CA MET A 147 -3.64 6.63 9.14
C MET A 147 -4.61 5.54 8.63
N LYS A 148 -5.36 4.88 9.52
CA LYS A 148 -6.34 3.83 9.17
C LYS A 148 -7.78 4.34 9.06
N GLY A 149 -8.05 5.60 9.40
CA GLY A 149 -9.42 6.14 9.46
C GLY A 149 -10.35 5.37 10.41
N ASN A 150 -9.84 4.87 11.54
CA ASN A 150 -10.59 4.02 12.47
C ASN A 150 -11.57 4.83 13.31
N GLY A 151 -12.77 5.05 12.76
CA GLY A 151 -13.84 5.83 13.41
C GLY A 151 -13.64 7.35 13.33
N VAL A 152 -12.64 7.79 12.57
CA VAL A 152 -12.36 9.18 12.19
C VAL A 152 -11.98 9.22 10.70
N PRO A 153 -12.09 10.36 10.01
CA PRO A 153 -11.57 10.50 8.65
C PRO A 153 -10.09 10.10 8.57
N GLN A 154 -9.72 9.42 7.48
CA GLN A 154 -8.33 9.06 7.23
C GLN A 154 -7.52 10.32 6.88
N ASP A 155 -6.39 10.51 7.55
CA ASP A 155 -5.53 11.68 7.36
C ASP A 155 -4.05 11.29 7.48
N TYR A 156 -3.43 11.01 6.33
CA TYR A 156 -2.02 10.66 6.26
C TYR A 156 -1.08 11.84 6.57
N PRO A 157 -1.29 13.07 6.05
CA PRO A 157 -0.48 14.22 6.42
C PRO A 157 -0.46 14.51 7.93
N LEU A 158 -1.63 14.44 8.60
CA LEU A 158 -1.69 14.61 10.05
C LEU A 158 -0.99 13.45 10.77
N ALA A 159 -1.21 12.19 10.35
CA ALA A 159 -0.49 11.04 10.90
C ALA A 159 1.03 11.19 10.77
N MET A 160 1.54 11.64 9.62
CA MET A 160 2.96 11.93 9.39
C MET A 160 3.48 12.94 10.42
N SER A 161 2.75 14.04 10.65
CA SER A 161 3.15 15.06 11.63
C SER A 161 3.22 14.53 13.07
N ILE A 162 2.30 13.63 13.44
CA ILE A 162 2.24 13.01 14.77
C ILE A 162 3.41 12.03 14.94
N PHE A 163 3.69 11.21 13.92
CA PHE A 163 4.83 10.30 13.95
C PHE A 163 6.17 11.06 13.97
N LYS A 164 6.26 12.21 13.29
CA LYS A 164 7.43 13.10 13.41
C LYS A 164 7.67 13.53 14.86
N GLN A 165 6.65 14.06 15.53
CA GLN A 165 6.74 14.46 16.94
C GLN A 165 7.18 13.29 17.84
N GLY A 166 6.56 12.11 17.66
CA GLY A 166 6.93 10.91 18.42
C GLY A 166 8.37 10.46 18.18
N ALA A 167 8.86 10.55 16.94
CA ALA A 167 10.23 10.19 16.59
C ALA A 167 11.27 11.17 17.15
N GLU A 168 10.97 12.48 17.18
CA GLU A 168 11.79 13.51 17.82
C GLU A 168 11.92 13.28 19.34
N LYS A 169 10.89 12.70 19.96
CA LYS A 169 10.94 12.21 21.36
C LYS A 169 11.57 10.82 21.50
N GLY A 170 12.10 10.28 20.41
CA GLY A 170 12.87 9.05 20.39
C GLY A 170 12.06 7.76 20.24
N ASN A 171 10.76 7.81 19.93
CA ASN A 171 9.97 6.62 19.66
C ASN A 171 10.35 5.98 18.32
N SER A 172 10.99 4.80 18.36
CA SER A 172 11.44 4.08 17.18
C SER A 172 10.31 3.59 16.27
N HIS A 173 9.13 3.29 16.82
CA HIS A 173 7.97 2.89 16.03
C HIS A 173 7.41 4.08 15.24
N CYS A 174 7.50 5.30 15.77
CA CYS A 174 7.12 6.49 15.02
C CYS A 174 8.11 6.80 13.89
N SER A 175 9.42 6.58 14.09
CA SER A 175 10.41 6.62 12.99
C SER A 175 10.08 5.60 11.91
N TYR A 176 9.79 4.34 12.29
CA TYR A 176 9.34 3.30 11.37
C TYR A 176 8.10 3.72 10.57
N LEU A 177 7.08 4.27 11.22
CA LEU A 177 5.84 4.65 10.55
C LEU A 177 6.00 5.84 9.61
N GLN A 178 6.90 6.80 9.90
CA GLN A 178 7.27 7.82 8.90
C GLN A 178 7.90 7.17 7.67
N GLY A 179 8.85 6.27 7.87
CA GLY A 179 9.46 5.51 6.77
C GLY A 179 8.43 4.71 5.98
N TYR A 180 7.43 4.12 6.64
CA TYR A 180 6.32 3.43 5.99
C TYR A 180 5.49 4.36 5.09
N LEU A 181 5.17 5.57 5.57
CA LEU A 181 4.41 6.55 4.78
C LEU A 181 5.21 7.00 3.54
N TYR A 182 6.51 7.28 3.66
CA TYR A 182 7.37 7.58 2.52
C TYR A 182 7.53 6.40 1.56
N TYR A 183 7.66 5.18 2.09
CA TYR A 183 7.75 3.96 1.29
C TYR A 183 6.51 3.77 0.41
N LYS A 184 5.32 4.09 0.93
CA LYS A 184 4.04 3.96 0.22
C LYS A 184 3.62 5.21 -0.56
N GLY A 185 4.19 6.38 -0.27
CA GLY A 185 3.69 7.67 -0.77
C GLY A 185 2.35 8.10 -0.14
N PHE A 186 2.07 7.70 1.10
CA PHE A 186 0.81 8.04 1.77
C PHE A 186 0.91 9.40 2.44
N GLY A 187 0.15 10.38 1.94
CA GLY A 187 0.14 11.75 2.44
C GLY A 187 1.42 12.54 2.11
N CYS A 188 2.28 12.01 1.24
CA CYS A 188 3.54 12.61 0.81
C CYS A 188 3.94 12.07 -0.57
N THR A 189 4.90 12.71 -1.23
CA THR A 189 5.56 12.11 -2.39
C THR A 189 6.31 10.86 -1.95
N GLN A 190 6.11 9.76 -2.68
CA GLN A 190 6.81 8.50 -2.41
C GLN A 190 8.32 8.68 -2.58
N ASP A 191 9.09 8.20 -1.60
CA ASP A 191 10.56 8.22 -1.65
C ASP A 191 11.14 7.05 -0.83
N TYR A 192 11.78 6.09 -1.51
CA TYR A 192 12.38 4.93 -0.84
C TYR A 192 13.66 5.29 -0.08
N SER A 193 14.44 6.26 -0.57
CA SER A 193 15.68 6.67 0.08
C SER A 193 15.40 7.35 1.41
N ILE A 194 14.41 8.24 1.47
CA ILE A 194 13.94 8.84 2.73
C ILE A 194 13.33 7.76 3.64
N ALA A 195 12.55 6.82 3.08
CA ALA A 195 12.01 5.72 3.86
C ALA A 195 13.09 4.88 4.56
N ILE A 196 14.16 4.55 3.84
CA ILE A 196 15.32 3.81 4.37
C ILE A 196 16.00 4.54 5.50
N GLN A 197 16.24 5.86 5.38
CA GLN A 197 16.83 6.66 6.46
C GLN A 197 16.00 6.55 7.75
N HIS A 198 14.67 6.64 7.65
CA HIS A 198 13.78 6.48 8.78
C HIS A 198 13.79 5.05 9.36
N PHE A 199 13.89 4.03 8.51
CA PHE A 199 14.04 2.64 8.97
C PHE A 199 15.36 2.44 9.70
N GLU A 200 16.48 2.98 9.20
CA GLU A 200 17.79 2.90 9.86
C GLU A 200 17.78 3.56 11.26
N ILE A 201 17.17 4.74 11.39
CA ILE A 201 16.98 5.41 12.69
C ILE A 201 16.17 4.51 13.65
N ALA A 202 15.11 3.86 13.17
CA ALA A 202 14.31 2.95 13.97
C ALA A 202 15.09 1.67 14.36
N ILE A 203 15.92 1.15 13.46
CA ILE A 203 16.77 -0.04 13.66
C ILE A 203 17.84 0.20 14.72
N GLN A 204 18.42 1.41 14.80
CA GLN A 204 19.36 1.78 15.88
C GLN A 204 18.76 1.59 17.28
N LYS A 205 17.43 1.58 17.38
CA LYS A 205 16.66 1.34 18.61
C LYS A 205 15.98 -0.03 18.62
N ASN A 206 16.52 -1.00 17.88
CA ASN A 206 16.04 -2.37 17.74
C ASN A 206 14.56 -2.48 17.34
N ASN A 207 14.07 -1.61 16.45
CA ASN A 207 12.72 -1.76 15.92
C ASN A 207 12.67 -2.91 14.88
N PRO A 208 11.93 -4.01 15.13
CA PRO A 208 11.95 -5.16 14.23
C PRO A 208 11.16 -4.91 12.94
N TRP A 209 10.09 -4.12 12.97
CA TRP A 209 9.33 -3.78 11.76
C TRP A 209 10.14 -2.92 10.79
N ALA A 210 11.02 -2.05 11.30
CA ALA A 210 11.96 -1.33 10.45
C ALA A 210 13.02 -2.26 9.82
N MET A 211 13.53 -3.26 10.57
CA MET A 211 14.41 -4.28 9.99
C MET A 211 13.71 -5.06 8.88
N TYR A 212 12.45 -5.42 9.09
CA TYR A 212 11.62 -6.05 8.06
C TYR A 212 11.53 -5.18 6.79
N MET A 213 11.15 -3.90 6.92
CA MET A 213 11.02 -3.01 5.76
C MET A 213 12.34 -2.77 5.03
N LEU A 214 13.45 -2.60 5.76
CA LEU A 214 14.77 -2.47 5.14
C LEU A 214 15.20 -3.76 4.45
N GLY A 215 14.86 -4.92 5.03
CA GLY A 215 15.03 -6.22 4.39
C GLY A 215 14.29 -6.30 3.05
N LEU A 216 13.04 -5.83 2.98
CA LEU A 216 12.29 -5.75 1.73
C LEU A 216 12.93 -4.79 0.72
N CYS A 217 13.49 -3.67 1.16
CA CYS A 217 14.15 -2.72 0.27
C CYS A 217 15.36 -3.37 -0.41
N TYR A 218 16.24 -4.04 0.34
CA TYR A 218 17.37 -4.78 -0.22
C TYR A 218 16.95 -6.01 -1.04
N ARG A 219 15.85 -6.68 -0.66
CA ARG A 219 15.34 -7.86 -1.37
C ARG A 219 14.83 -7.50 -2.76
N ASN A 220 14.13 -6.37 -2.88
CA ASN A 220 13.42 -5.97 -4.11
C ASN A 220 14.10 -4.83 -4.89
N GLY A 221 15.15 -4.23 -4.35
CA GLY A 221 15.85 -3.10 -4.98
C GLY A 221 15.11 -1.76 -4.83
N TYR A 222 14.35 -1.57 -3.75
CA TYR A 222 13.60 -0.33 -3.53
C TYR A 222 14.48 0.73 -2.89
N GLY A 223 14.93 1.70 -3.70
CA GLY A 223 15.79 2.81 -3.27
C GLY A 223 17.25 2.44 -2.97
N VAL A 224 17.62 1.18 -3.17
CA VAL A 224 18.96 0.60 -3.02
C VAL A 224 19.15 -0.52 -4.02
N ASP A 225 20.39 -0.88 -4.34
CA ASP A 225 20.67 -2.07 -5.15
C ASP A 225 20.22 -3.34 -4.44
N ILE A 226 19.79 -4.32 -5.24
CA ILE A 226 19.41 -5.65 -4.73
C ILE A 226 20.61 -6.26 -4.01
N ASN A 227 20.40 -6.65 -2.74
CA ASN A 227 21.40 -7.32 -1.93
C ASN A 227 20.74 -8.40 -1.06
N LEU A 228 20.72 -9.62 -1.57
CA LEU A 228 20.04 -10.75 -0.94
C LEU A 228 20.66 -11.14 0.42
N GLU A 229 21.96 -10.92 0.61
CA GLU A 229 22.64 -11.21 1.87
C GLU A 229 22.20 -10.23 2.97
N LYS A 230 22.24 -8.92 2.70
CA LYS A 230 21.72 -7.88 3.60
C LYS A 230 20.24 -8.08 3.87
N ALA A 231 19.45 -8.38 2.84
CA ALA A 231 18.03 -8.69 2.98
C ALA A 231 17.81 -9.85 3.97
N LYS A 232 18.50 -10.99 3.76
CA LYS A 232 18.42 -12.16 4.63
C LYS A 232 18.83 -11.82 6.06
N ASN A 233 19.89 -11.02 6.26
CA ASN A 233 20.34 -10.60 7.58
C ASN A 233 19.25 -9.81 8.33
N TYR A 234 18.70 -8.75 7.72
CA TYR A 234 17.69 -7.91 8.34
C TYR A 234 16.38 -8.68 8.60
N LEU A 235 15.92 -9.48 7.63
CA LEU A 235 14.73 -10.31 7.77
C LEU A 235 14.89 -11.35 8.88
N SER A 236 16.06 -11.99 9.00
CA SER A 236 16.34 -13.00 10.03
C SER A 236 16.33 -12.38 11.44
N ARG A 237 16.93 -11.18 11.61
CA ARG A 237 16.89 -10.44 12.88
C ARG A 237 15.46 -10.02 13.25
N SER A 238 14.69 -9.56 12.26
CA SER A 238 13.29 -9.20 12.44
C SER A 238 12.42 -10.40 12.83
N ALA A 239 12.60 -11.54 12.15
CA ALA A 239 11.89 -12.79 12.41
C ALA A 239 12.21 -13.33 13.82
N ALA A 240 13.48 -13.27 14.25
CA ALA A 240 13.91 -13.65 15.60
C ALA A 240 13.24 -12.79 16.70
N MET A 241 12.81 -11.57 16.37
CA MET A 241 12.03 -10.68 17.24
C MET A 241 10.51 -10.87 17.11
N GLY A 242 10.05 -11.88 16.37
CA GLY A 242 8.66 -12.30 16.28
C GLY A 242 7.85 -11.68 15.12
N VAL A 243 8.49 -10.98 14.19
CA VAL A 243 7.79 -10.42 13.01
C VAL A 243 7.55 -11.53 11.99
N LYS A 244 6.35 -12.13 12.03
CA LYS A 244 5.96 -13.24 11.15
C LYS A 244 6.14 -12.97 9.65
N PRO A 245 5.78 -11.79 9.12
CA PRO A 245 6.03 -11.48 7.71
C PRO A 245 7.50 -11.61 7.30
N SER A 246 8.45 -11.38 8.21
CA SER A 246 9.88 -11.56 7.91
C SER A 246 10.26 -13.02 7.73
N GLN A 247 9.67 -13.93 8.50
CA GLN A 247 9.87 -15.36 8.30
C GLN A 247 9.27 -15.81 6.97
N MET A 248 8.06 -15.33 6.64
CA MET A 248 7.39 -15.62 5.37
C MET A 248 8.23 -15.19 4.17
N GLU A 249 8.83 -14.01 4.21
CA GLU A 249 9.77 -13.55 3.17
C GLU A 249 11.02 -14.43 3.08
N LEU A 250 11.55 -14.91 4.20
CA LEU A 250 12.70 -15.83 4.18
C LEU A 250 12.35 -17.20 3.60
N ASP A 251 11.12 -17.65 3.83
CA ASP A 251 10.60 -18.93 3.34
C ASP A 251 10.21 -18.86 1.86
N ASP A 252 9.93 -17.66 1.34
CA ASP A 252 9.65 -17.46 -0.09
C ASP A 252 10.95 -17.36 -0.90
N PRO A 253 11.18 -18.26 -1.88
CA PRO A 253 12.41 -18.25 -2.67
C PRO A 253 12.52 -17.04 -3.60
N GLU A 254 11.40 -16.39 -3.93
CA GLU A 254 11.37 -15.31 -4.91
C GLU A 254 10.96 -13.98 -4.27
N ALA A 255 11.79 -12.96 -4.47
CA ALA A 255 11.41 -11.58 -4.20
C ALA A 255 10.19 -11.17 -5.06
N GLU A 256 9.39 -10.22 -4.59
CA GLU A 256 8.31 -9.64 -5.41
C GLU A 256 8.85 -9.06 -6.73
N ASN A 257 10.07 -8.53 -6.67
CA ASN A 257 10.82 -8.06 -7.84
C ASN A 257 11.86 -9.08 -8.35
N HIS A 258 11.72 -10.38 -8.04
CA HIS A 258 12.65 -11.43 -8.51
C HIS A 258 12.67 -11.54 -10.04
N SER A 259 11.51 -11.29 -10.65
CA SER A 259 11.36 -11.14 -12.08
C SER A 259 10.75 -9.76 -12.37
N PRO A 260 11.53 -8.65 -12.35
CA PRO A 260 11.06 -7.28 -12.67
C PRO A 260 10.48 -7.13 -14.09
N ASN A 261 10.46 -8.24 -14.81
CA ASN A 261 10.55 -8.39 -16.23
C ASN A 261 9.79 -9.63 -16.70
N GLN A 262 8.71 -10.02 -16.00
CA GLN A 262 7.64 -10.77 -16.64
C GLN A 262 6.78 -9.85 -17.54
N THR A 263 7.45 -9.04 -18.37
CA THR A 263 7.44 -9.25 -19.83
C THR A 263 8.82 -8.84 -20.39
N LYS A 264 9.78 -9.78 -20.41
CA LYS A 264 11.13 -9.69 -20.99
C LYS A 264 11.87 -8.35 -20.76
N THR A 265 12.77 -8.27 -19.78
CA THR A 265 14.11 -7.77 -20.09
C THR A 265 14.68 -8.83 -20.99
N ILE A 266 14.57 -8.61 -22.30
CA ILE A 266 15.75 -8.90 -23.06
C ILE A 266 16.66 -7.74 -22.71
N SER A 267 17.73 -8.05 -22.00
CA SER A 267 19.03 -7.47 -22.28
C SER A 267 19.36 -7.76 -23.75
N ALA A 268 18.57 -7.20 -24.67
CA ALA A 268 18.95 -7.06 -26.05
C ALA A 268 19.94 -5.89 -26.02
N PRO A 269 21.04 -5.95 -26.79
CA PRO A 269 21.97 -4.84 -26.87
C PRO A 269 21.18 -3.57 -27.12
N ILE A 270 21.56 -2.48 -26.44
CA ILE A 270 20.99 -1.15 -26.59
C ILE A 270 20.73 -0.92 -28.08
N GLY A 271 19.48 -1.10 -28.48
CA GLY A 271 19.01 -0.71 -29.79
C GLY A 271 19.09 0.81 -29.82
N GLU A 272 19.68 1.33 -30.88
CA GLU A 272 19.72 2.74 -31.28
C GLU A 272 18.96 3.69 -30.34
N VAL A 273 19.69 4.51 -29.56
CA VAL A 273 19.09 5.62 -28.81
C VAL A 273 18.63 6.65 -29.83
N ILE A 274 17.36 6.59 -30.20
CA ILE A 274 16.80 7.55 -31.14
C ILE A 274 16.31 8.75 -30.35
N THR A 275 17.04 9.86 -30.50
CA THR A 275 16.61 11.16 -29.97
C THR A 275 15.52 11.69 -30.88
N ILE A 276 14.31 11.82 -30.34
CA ILE A 276 13.17 12.35 -31.06
C ILE A 276 13.32 13.88 -31.18
N ASN A 277 13.45 14.37 -32.41
CA ASN A 277 13.38 15.80 -32.73
C ASN A 277 12.05 16.07 -33.46
N GLU A 278 11.38 17.19 -33.14
CA GLU A 278 10.10 17.54 -33.75
C GLU A 278 10.23 17.64 -35.29
N THR A 279 9.36 16.95 -36.02
CA THR A 279 9.17 17.09 -37.47
C THR A 279 7.74 17.57 -37.79
N GLU A 280 7.53 18.17 -38.97
CA GLU A 280 6.18 18.52 -39.41
C GLU A 280 5.36 17.27 -39.72
N ALA A 281 4.09 17.25 -39.27
CA ALA A 281 3.21 16.11 -39.44
C ALA A 281 2.83 15.90 -40.92
N PRO A 282 2.82 14.66 -41.44
CA PRO A 282 2.37 14.41 -42.80
C PRO A 282 0.89 14.77 -42.97
N GLU A 283 0.52 15.34 -44.12
CA GLU A 283 -0.84 15.78 -44.44
C GLU A 283 -1.90 14.66 -44.32
N THR A 284 -1.46 13.39 -44.37
CA THR A 284 -2.31 12.20 -44.25
C THR A 284 -2.71 11.86 -42.81
N PHE A 285 -2.22 12.60 -41.81
CA PHE A 285 -2.49 12.29 -40.41
C PHE A 285 -3.93 12.64 -39.98
N LYS A 286 -4.60 11.66 -39.36
CA LYS A 286 -5.97 11.81 -38.84
C LYS A 286 -6.00 11.85 -37.31
N LYS A 287 -6.60 12.92 -36.77
CA LYS A 287 -6.58 13.34 -35.36
C LYS A 287 -7.19 12.31 -34.42
N VAL A 288 -6.54 12.09 -33.28
CA VAL A 288 -7.10 11.37 -32.14
C VAL A 288 -7.97 12.35 -31.36
N LYS A 289 -9.17 11.93 -30.96
CA LYS A 289 -10.09 12.77 -30.20
C LYS A 289 -10.15 12.23 -28.78
N GLN A 290 -9.81 13.09 -27.80
CA GLN A 290 -10.25 12.82 -26.44
C GLN A 290 -11.77 12.97 -26.44
N VAL A 291 -12.46 11.89 -26.08
CA VAL A 291 -13.91 11.86 -26.10
C VAL A 291 -14.40 11.97 -24.67
N PRO A 292 -15.48 12.74 -24.40
CA PRO A 292 -16.06 12.79 -23.07
C PRO A 292 -16.44 11.39 -22.60
N ILE A 293 -16.19 11.09 -21.33
CA ILE A 293 -16.53 9.80 -20.72
C ILE A 293 -18.03 9.48 -20.77
N THR A 294 -18.87 10.49 -21.06
CA THR A 294 -20.32 10.36 -21.26
C THR A 294 -20.73 9.72 -22.59
N THR A 295 -19.79 9.49 -23.51
CA THR A 295 -20.07 8.73 -24.74
C THR A 295 -20.41 7.28 -24.39
N ASP A 296 -21.29 6.63 -25.15
CA ASP A 296 -21.59 5.22 -24.94
C ASP A 296 -20.35 4.36 -25.18
N ILE A 297 -19.82 3.83 -24.08
CA ILE A 297 -18.64 2.97 -24.06
C ILE A 297 -18.98 1.49 -24.01
N SER A 298 -20.25 1.09 -24.16
CA SER A 298 -20.65 -0.32 -24.13
C SER A 298 -19.91 -1.17 -25.18
N GLY A 299 -19.47 -2.36 -24.82
CA GLY A 299 -18.81 -3.32 -25.71
C GLY A 299 -17.78 -4.20 -25.02
N ASN A 300 -17.17 -5.08 -25.82
CA ASN A 300 -16.04 -5.91 -25.40
C ASN A 300 -14.73 -5.15 -25.61
N TYR A 301 -13.88 -5.15 -24.61
CA TYR A 301 -12.54 -4.58 -24.64
C TYR A 301 -11.51 -5.66 -24.36
N THR A 302 -10.35 -5.54 -24.98
CA THR A 302 -9.17 -6.36 -24.65
C THR A 302 -7.97 -5.49 -24.44
N GLY A 303 -7.06 -5.91 -23.57
CA GLY A 303 -5.85 -5.15 -23.29
C GLY A 303 -5.11 -5.70 -22.09
N TYR A 304 -4.56 -4.81 -21.26
CA TYR A 304 -3.77 -5.21 -20.11
C TYR A 304 -3.77 -4.20 -18.97
N ALA A 305 -3.45 -4.70 -17.78
CA ALA A 305 -3.07 -3.93 -16.59
C ALA A 305 -1.58 -4.10 -16.31
N LEU A 306 -0.87 -2.99 -16.13
CA LEU A 306 0.49 -2.98 -15.58
C LEU A 306 0.42 -2.60 -14.11
N ARG A 307 0.87 -3.50 -13.23
CA ARG A 307 1.03 -3.22 -11.80
C ARG A 307 2.44 -2.71 -11.56
N TYR A 308 2.56 -1.59 -10.87
CA TYR A 308 3.86 -1.01 -10.52
C TYR A 308 4.18 -1.25 -9.06
N ASP A 309 5.41 -0.94 -8.65
CA ASP A 309 5.74 -0.72 -7.24
C ASP A 309 5.10 0.59 -6.72
N PHE A 310 5.30 0.93 -5.44
CA PHE A 310 4.69 2.12 -4.86
C PHE A 310 5.23 3.43 -5.44
N SER A 311 6.45 3.42 -6.01
CA SER A 311 6.98 4.57 -6.74
C SER A 311 6.25 4.83 -8.06
N GLY A 312 5.59 3.80 -8.61
CA GLY A 312 4.99 3.87 -9.93
C GLY A 312 6.03 3.88 -11.06
N GLN A 313 7.29 3.53 -10.78
CA GLN A 313 8.38 3.52 -11.77
C GLN A 313 8.72 2.10 -12.22
N ASN A 314 8.72 1.13 -11.31
CA ASN A 314 9.10 -0.25 -11.61
C ASN A 314 7.86 -1.10 -11.86
N ILE A 315 7.82 -1.84 -12.97
CA ILE A 315 6.73 -2.78 -13.27
C ILE A 315 6.95 -4.05 -12.47
N LEU A 316 5.90 -4.53 -11.80
CA LEU A 316 5.89 -5.79 -11.08
C LEU A 316 5.19 -6.90 -11.88
N SER A 317 4.13 -6.57 -12.62
CA SER A 317 3.41 -7.56 -13.43
C SER A 317 2.62 -6.93 -14.56
N LYS A 318 2.40 -7.72 -15.62
CA LYS A 318 1.43 -7.44 -16.69
C LYS A 318 0.32 -8.49 -16.64
N THR A 319 -0.93 -8.05 -16.49
CA THR A 319 -2.10 -8.91 -16.52
C THR A 319 -2.89 -8.65 -17.79
N LEU A 320 -3.11 -9.66 -18.63
CA LEU A 320 -3.95 -9.55 -19.81
C LEU A 320 -5.44 -9.55 -19.41
N LEU A 321 -6.21 -8.67 -20.02
CA LEU A 321 -7.60 -8.42 -19.65
C LEU A 321 -8.55 -8.53 -20.83
N GLN A 322 -9.73 -9.07 -20.56
CA GLN A 322 -10.94 -8.86 -21.32
C GLN A 322 -11.96 -8.16 -20.42
N ILE A 323 -12.60 -7.11 -20.92
CA ILE A 323 -13.66 -6.41 -20.20
C ILE A 323 -14.92 -6.34 -21.06
N ASP A 324 -16.01 -6.89 -20.55
CA ASP A 324 -17.34 -6.74 -21.13
C ASP A 324 -18.06 -5.63 -20.39
N LEU A 325 -18.29 -4.49 -21.05
CA LEU A 325 -18.82 -3.28 -20.43
C LEU A 325 -20.19 -2.92 -21.00
N ASN A 326 -21.12 -2.56 -20.12
CA ASN A 326 -22.45 -2.07 -20.44
C ASN A 326 -22.70 -0.74 -19.72
N GLN A 327 -23.23 0.23 -20.47
CA GLN A 327 -23.54 1.56 -19.97
C GLN A 327 -25.04 1.85 -20.08
N ASP A 328 -25.63 2.31 -18.98
CA ASP A 328 -27.00 2.82 -18.92
C ASP A 328 -26.98 4.23 -18.31
N GLY A 329 -27.04 5.25 -19.17
CA GLY A 329 -26.81 6.64 -18.80
C GLY A 329 -25.41 6.85 -18.20
N LYS A 330 -25.35 7.16 -16.90
CA LYS A 330 -24.08 7.27 -16.14
C LYS A 330 -23.69 5.97 -15.43
N ALA A 331 -24.59 4.99 -15.34
CA ALA A 331 -24.31 3.73 -14.68
C ALA A 331 -23.48 2.83 -15.62
N LEU A 332 -22.48 2.17 -15.06
CA LEU A 332 -21.63 1.20 -15.74
C LEU A 332 -21.74 -0.13 -15.01
N ASN A 333 -21.83 -1.23 -15.75
CA ASN A 333 -21.70 -2.57 -15.22
C ASN A 333 -20.96 -3.44 -16.22
N GLY A 334 -20.37 -4.53 -15.75
CA GLY A 334 -19.60 -5.37 -16.63
C GLY A 334 -18.88 -6.49 -15.93
N GLU A 335 -18.06 -7.19 -16.72
CA GLU A 335 -17.20 -8.26 -16.26
C GLU A 335 -15.75 -7.91 -16.57
N TRP A 336 -14.92 -7.87 -15.53
CA TRP A 336 -13.46 -7.84 -15.62
C TRP A 336 -12.96 -9.27 -15.63
N LYS A 337 -12.27 -9.68 -16.69
CA LYS A 337 -11.74 -11.04 -16.82
C LYS A 337 -10.24 -11.00 -17.08
N GLU A 338 -9.47 -11.54 -16.15
CA GLU A 338 -8.05 -11.80 -16.35
C GLU A 338 -7.90 -13.11 -17.12
N ILE A 339 -7.10 -13.14 -18.20
CA ILE A 339 -7.04 -14.30 -19.11
C ILE A 339 -6.67 -15.59 -18.36
N ASP A 340 -5.72 -15.51 -17.42
CA ASP A 340 -5.24 -16.62 -16.60
C ASP A 340 -5.59 -16.44 -15.11
N GLY A 341 -6.62 -15.66 -14.79
CA GLY A 341 -6.88 -15.22 -13.43
C GLY A 341 -8.35 -15.07 -13.07
N ASP A 342 -8.62 -14.11 -12.20
CA ASP A 342 -9.95 -13.92 -11.62
C ASP A 342 -10.92 -13.29 -12.63
N THR A 343 -12.19 -13.63 -12.47
CA THR A 343 -13.30 -12.95 -13.14
C THR A 343 -14.14 -12.24 -12.10
N VAL A 344 -14.36 -10.94 -12.29
CA VAL A 344 -15.08 -10.07 -11.35
C VAL A 344 -16.14 -9.29 -12.08
N THR A 345 -17.38 -9.42 -11.62
CA THR A 345 -18.43 -8.50 -12.03
C THR A 345 -18.25 -7.17 -11.30
N PHE A 346 -18.29 -6.07 -12.03
CA PHE A 346 -18.19 -4.73 -11.46
C PHE A 346 -19.45 -3.92 -11.74
N LYS A 347 -19.70 -2.98 -10.83
CA LYS A 347 -20.67 -1.89 -11.00
C LYS A 347 -19.95 -0.60 -10.74
N ALA A 348 -20.20 0.41 -11.55
CA ALA A 348 -19.60 1.72 -11.40
C ALA A 348 -20.55 2.80 -11.92
N HIS A 349 -20.14 4.04 -11.80
CA HIS A 349 -20.80 5.15 -12.47
C HIS A 349 -19.81 6.22 -12.84
N ILE A 350 -20.16 6.96 -13.88
CA ILE A 350 -19.41 8.11 -14.37
C ILE A 350 -19.72 9.31 -13.49
N GLN A 351 -18.68 9.88 -12.88
CA GLN A 351 -18.76 11.12 -12.11
C GLN A 351 -17.65 12.05 -12.58
N GLU A 352 -18.02 13.19 -13.16
CA GLU A 352 -17.09 14.16 -13.77
C GLU A 352 -16.20 13.48 -14.82
N ASP A 353 -14.90 13.36 -14.55
CA ASP A 353 -13.88 12.71 -15.38
C ASP A 353 -13.39 11.36 -14.81
N ALA A 354 -14.11 10.80 -13.82
CA ALA A 354 -13.74 9.56 -13.13
C ALA A 354 -14.81 8.46 -13.24
N ILE A 355 -14.34 7.21 -13.13
CA ILE A 355 -15.19 6.03 -12.94
C ILE A 355 -15.15 5.64 -11.47
N VAL A 356 -16.30 5.79 -10.81
CA VAL A 356 -16.47 5.48 -9.39
C VAL A 356 -17.17 4.13 -9.25
N PHE A 357 -16.41 3.13 -8.80
CA PHE A 357 -16.89 1.78 -8.56
C PHE A 357 -17.84 1.73 -7.35
N LYS A 358 -18.84 0.87 -7.43
CA LYS A 358 -19.80 0.56 -6.38
C LYS A 358 -19.81 -0.95 -6.18
N ASP A 359 -19.61 -1.40 -4.96
CA ASP A 359 -19.69 -2.81 -4.57
C ASP A 359 -18.88 -3.79 -5.44
N SER A 360 -17.80 -3.30 -6.07
CA SER A 360 -16.93 -4.10 -6.94
C SER A 360 -15.75 -4.59 -6.12
N LYS A 361 -15.71 -5.90 -5.87
CA LYS A 361 -14.74 -6.52 -4.94
C LYS A 361 -14.09 -7.73 -5.57
N ILE A 362 -12.83 -7.94 -5.21
CA ILE A 362 -12.05 -9.10 -5.62
C ILE A 362 -11.35 -9.69 -4.40
N ASP A 363 -11.43 -11.00 -4.24
CA ASP A 363 -10.74 -11.72 -3.18
C ASP A 363 -9.47 -12.33 -3.77
N ARG A 364 -8.29 -11.92 -3.27
CA ARG A 364 -7.00 -12.45 -3.74
C ARG A 364 -6.19 -13.04 -2.60
N THR A 365 -5.39 -14.06 -2.91
CA THR A 365 -4.41 -14.60 -1.98
C THR A 365 -3.43 -13.51 -1.58
N GLU A 366 -3.24 -13.37 -0.27
CA GLU A 366 -2.23 -12.45 0.26
C GLU A 366 -0.84 -13.07 0.08
N HIS A 367 0.13 -12.28 -0.43
CA HIS A 367 1.52 -12.73 -0.60
C HIS A 367 2.09 -13.38 0.68
N PHE A 368 1.76 -12.80 1.85
CA PHE A 368 2.28 -13.22 3.14
C PHE A 368 1.57 -14.42 3.77
N TYR A 369 0.28 -14.63 3.48
CA TYR A 369 -0.50 -15.68 4.14
C TYR A 369 -1.12 -16.61 3.10
N LYS A 370 -0.29 -17.51 2.57
CA LYS A 370 -0.72 -18.58 1.65
C LYS A 370 -1.93 -19.31 2.26
N GLY A 371 -3.10 -19.21 1.60
CA GLY A 371 -4.38 -19.78 2.05
C GLY A 371 -5.39 -18.80 2.67
N ASN A 372 -5.00 -17.56 2.99
CA ASN A 372 -5.94 -16.51 3.39
C ASN A 372 -6.25 -15.59 2.20
N LEU A 373 -7.54 -15.35 1.97
CA LEU A 373 -8.02 -14.38 1.00
C LEU A 373 -8.11 -13.00 1.67
N ASN A 374 -7.49 -12.01 1.05
CA ASN A 374 -7.76 -10.61 1.34
C ASN A 374 -8.79 -10.08 0.34
N ARG A 375 -9.74 -9.30 0.87
CA ARG A 375 -10.76 -8.64 0.07
C ARG A 375 -10.30 -7.24 -0.31
N TYR A 376 -10.35 -6.97 -1.59
CA TYR A 376 -10.01 -5.68 -2.17
C TYR A 376 -11.23 -5.06 -2.85
N GLU A 377 -11.33 -3.75 -2.77
CA GLU A 377 -12.28 -2.94 -3.53
C GLU A 377 -11.58 -2.25 -4.69
N PHE A 378 -12.26 -2.12 -5.82
CA PHE A 378 -11.84 -1.20 -6.87
C PHE A 378 -12.05 0.22 -6.33
N LYS A 379 -10.98 1.01 -6.20
CA LYS A 379 -11.05 2.38 -5.71
C LYS A 379 -10.83 3.33 -6.87
N ASN A 380 -11.77 4.27 -7.03
CA ASN A 380 -11.78 5.41 -7.96
C ASN A 380 -10.74 5.32 -9.08
N ALA A 381 -11.18 4.93 -10.28
CA ALA A 381 -10.30 4.96 -11.43
C ALA A 381 -10.38 6.31 -12.14
N THR A 382 -9.22 6.86 -12.47
CA THR A 382 -9.12 8.01 -13.36
C THR A 382 -8.84 7.47 -14.74
N LEU A 383 -9.89 7.35 -15.55
CA LEU A 383 -9.86 6.74 -16.86
C LEU A 383 -10.21 7.78 -17.92
N GLN A 384 -9.46 7.78 -19.01
CA GLN A 384 -9.67 8.62 -20.16
C GLN A 384 -10.10 7.77 -21.35
N LEU A 385 -11.00 8.34 -22.15
CA LEU A 385 -11.42 7.77 -23.42
C LEU A 385 -10.66 8.45 -24.55
N LEU A 386 -9.90 7.65 -25.30
CA LEU A 386 -9.17 8.13 -26.48
C LEU A 386 -9.76 7.44 -27.71
N GLN A 387 -10.44 8.21 -28.54
CA GLN A 387 -11.00 7.73 -29.79
C GLN A 387 -10.02 7.98 -30.94
N THR A 388 -9.70 6.92 -31.65
CA THR A 388 -9.02 6.96 -32.94
C THR A 388 -10.02 6.60 -34.04
N ASP A 389 -9.66 6.75 -35.31
CA ASP A 389 -10.52 6.30 -36.41
C ASP A 389 -10.71 4.76 -36.43
N GLU A 390 -9.78 4.03 -35.79
CA GLU A 390 -9.71 2.58 -35.79
C GLU A 390 -10.32 1.97 -34.53
N SER A 391 -10.33 2.67 -33.40
CA SER A 391 -10.78 2.08 -32.15
C SER A 391 -11.01 3.12 -31.06
N LEU A 392 -11.73 2.70 -30.03
CA LEU A 392 -11.89 3.42 -28.78
C LEU A 392 -11.00 2.78 -27.71
N PHE A 393 -10.17 3.59 -27.06
CA PHE A 393 -9.33 3.15 -25.96
C PHE A 393 -9.85 3.67 -24.63
N ILE A 394 -9.84 2.81 -23.62
CA ILE A 394 -9.96 3.18 -22.21
C ILE A 394 -8.57 3.07 -21.60
N VAL A 395 -8.03 4.19 -21.13
CA VAL A 395 -6.70 4.25 -20.54
C VAL A 395 -6.71 4.95 -19.20
N GLY A 396 -5.86 4.55 -18.26
CA GLY A 396 -5.68 5.33 -17.04
C GLY A 396 -5.31 4.50 -15.82
N ASN A 397 -5.39 5.14 -14.66
CA ASN A 397 -4.99 4.53 -13.40
C ASN A 397 -6.17 3.84 -12.72
N LEU A 398 -5.91 2.66 -12.18
CA LEU A 398 -6.78 1.96 -11.24
C LEU A 398 -5.94 1.54 -10.03
N GLN A 399 -6.53 1.61 -8.85
CA GLN A 399 -5.89 1.13 -7.63
C GLN A 399 -6.87 0.30 -6.84
N PHE A 400 -6.40 -0.84 -6.33
CA PHE A 400 -7.19 -1.60 -5.36
C PHE A 400 -7.08 -0.97 -3.98
N TYR A 401 -8.11 -1.18 -3.17
CA TYR A 401 -8.12 -0.78 -1.76
C TYR A 401 -8.30 -2.02 -0.90
N ASN A 402 -7.32 -2.28 -0.05
CA ASN A 402 -7.37 -3.38 0.89
C ASN A 402 -8.31 -3.00 2.04
N ILE A 403 -9.47 -3.66 2.14
CA ILE A 403 -10.50 -3.30 3.13
C ILE A 403 -10.00 -3.53 4.56
N LYS A 404 -9.27 -4.63 4.76
CA LYS A 404 -8.77 -5.04 6.07
C LYS A 404 -7.69 -4.08 6.55
N GLU A 405 -6.74 -3.76 5.68
CA GLU A 405 -5.66 -2.82 6.00
C GLU A 405 -6.07 -1.36 5.88
N ARG A 406 -7.19 -1.06 5.24
CA ARG A 406 -7.67 0.31 4.99
C ARG A 406 -6.63 1.18 4.28
N GLU A 407 -5.96 0.58 3.30
CA GLU A 407 -4.86 1.19 2.56
C GLU A 407 -5.04 0.92 1.07
N ASN A 408 -4.55 1.85 0.25
CA ASN A 408 -4.46 1.64 -1.18
C ASN A 408 -3.35 0.62 -1.48
N GLU A 409 -3.60 -0.27 -2.41
CA GLU A 409 -2.58 -1.17 -2.95
C GLU A 409 -1.70 -0.46 -3.96
N LYS A 410 -0.68 -1.17 -4.46
CA LYS A 410 0.19 -0.63 -5.51
C LYS A 410 -0.61 -0.17 -6.74
N PRO A 411 -0.20 0.94 -7.38
CA PRO A 411 -0.93 1.50 -8.52
C PRO A 411 -0.88 0.57 -9.74
N MET A 412 -1.98 0.56 -10.49
CA MET A 412 -2.05 -0.12 -11.78
C MET A 412 -2.41 0.86 -12.89
N TYR A 413 -1.92 0.61 -14.10
CA TYR A 413 -2.31 1.36 -15.29
C TYR A 413 -2.91 0.43 -16.34
N LEU A 414 -4.03 0.85 -16.89
CA LEU A 414 -4.84 0.09 -17.82
C LEU A 414 -4.72 0.69 -19.21
N ILE A 415 -4.63 -0.20 -20.20
CA ILE A 415 -4.82 0.13 -21.62
C ILE A 415 -5.73 -0.93 -22.19
N LEU A 416 -6.91 -0.51 -22.61
CA LEU A 416 -7.97 -1.38 -23.11
C LEU A 416 -8.45 -0.83 -24.45
N GLU A 417 -8.52 -1.68 -25.46
CA GLU A 417 -8.99 -1.35 -26.79
C GLU A 417 -10.34 -2.03 -27.02
N LYS A 418 -11.33 -1.29 -27.53
CA LYS A 418 -12.64 -1.83 -27.89
C LYS A 418 -12.48 -2.79 -29.06
N LYS A 419 -12.91 -4.05 -28.91
CA LYS A 419 -12.95 -4.99 -30.04
C LYS A 419 -13.88 -4.47 -31.12
N GLN A 420 -13.37 -4.34 -32.34
CA GLN A 420 -14.20 -4.13 -33.51
C GLN A 420 -14.83 -5.45 -33.95
N THR A 421 -16.12 -5.42 -34.30
CA THR A 421 -16.81 -6.52 -34.97
C THR A 421 -16.35 -6.62 -36.43
N ARG A 422 -15.13 -7.11 -36.71
CA ARG A 422 -14.70 -7.39 -38.09
C ARG A 422 -15.02 -8.84 -38.47
N THR A 423 -15.76 -8.97 -39.56
CA THR A 423 -16.32 -10.19 -40.17
C THR A 423 -15.33 -10.97 -41.06
N SER A 424 -14.01 -10.78 -40.91
CA SER A 424 -13.04 -11.47 -41.76
C SER A 424 -11.73 -11.73 -41.01
N GLU A 425 -11.35 -13.00 -40.92
CA GLU A 425 -10.04 -13.47 -40.43
C GLU A 425 -8.93 -13.11 -41.45
N VAL A 426 -8.71 -11.82 -41.69
CA VAL A 426 -7.48 -11.41 -42.37
C VAL A 426 -6.35 -11.57 -41.35
N GLN A 427 -5.48 -12.54 -41.57
CA GLN A 427 -4.34 -12.78 -40.72
C GLN A 427 -3.44 -11.53 -40.69
N GLN A 428 -3.42 -10.86 -39.53
CA GLN A 428 -2.67 -9.64 -39.30
C GLN A 428 -1.17 -9.94 -39.31
N VAL A 429 -0.39 -9.10 -40.00
CA VAL A 429 1.07 -9.22 -39.99
C VAL A 429 1.60 -8.73 -38.65
N ILE A 430 1.00 -7.70 -38.06
CA ILE A 430 1.33 -7.18 -36.73
C ILE A 430 0.21 -7.60 -35.78
N SER A 431 0.46 -8.60 -34.94
CA SER A 431 -0.62 -9.25 -34.14
C SER A 431 -0.73 -8.74 -32.70
N SER A 432 0.36 -8.21 -32.14
CA SER A 432 0.40 -7.66 -30.78
C SER A 432 1.23 -6.37 -30.77
N VAL A 433 0.86 -5.41 -29.92
CA VAL A 433 1.67 -4.20 -29.67
C VAL A 433 1.57 -3.85 -28.19
N ALA A 434 2.71 -3.61 -27.56
CA ALA A 434 2.74 -3.18 -26.17
C ALA A 434 3.98 -2.31 -25.88
N ILE A 435 3.81 -1.41 -24.92
CA ILE A 435 4.82 -0.43 -24.49
C ILE A 435 5.11 -0.66 -23.02
N TYR A 436 6.40 -0.67 -22.64
CA TYR A 436 6.82 -0.91 -21.26
C TYR A 436 8.05 -0.07 -20.88
N PRO A 437 8.03 0.65 -19.74
CA PRO A 437 6.85 0.92 -18.92
C PRO A 437 5.85 1.80 -19.67
N ASN A 438 4.59 1.74 -19.27
CA ASN A 438 3.54 2.62 -19.77
C ASN A 438 2.57 2.92 -18.61
N PRO A 439 2.77 4.03 -17.88
CA PRO A 439 3.42 5.25 -18.34
C PRO A 439 4.95 5.24 -18.41
N VAL A 440 5.47 5.90 -19.45
CA VAL A 440 6.90 6.14 -19.73
C VAL A 440 7.39 7.33 -18.91
N VAL A 441 8.60 7.24 -18.35
CA VAL A 441 9.32 8.40 -17.76
C VAL A 441 10.31 8.99 -18.77
N THR A 442 11.14 8.16 -19.40
CA THR A 442 12.10 8.61 -20.42
C THR A 442 12.19 7.56 -21.50
N ASP A 443 12.69 6.38 -21.15
CA ASP A 443 12.90 5.29 -22.08
C ASP A 443 11.76 4.26 -21.96
N PHE A 444 11.43 3.64 -23.08
CA PHE A 444 10.45 2.57 -23.14
C PHE A 444 10.82 1.53 -24.20
N SER A 445 10.43 0.29 -23.92
CA SER A 445 10.47 -0.82 -24.85
C SER A 445 9.14 -0.92 -25.58
N LEU A 446 9.17 -0.81 -26.90
CA LEU A 446 8.09 -1.18 -27.80
C LEU A 446 8.27 -2.64 -28.21
N SER A 447 7.29 -3.48 -27.89
CA SER A 447 7.27 -4.89 -28.28
C SER A 447 6.07 -5.18 -29.17
N PHE A 448 6.28 -5.93 -30.24
CA PHE A 448 5.22 -6.34 -31.17
C PHE A 448 5.58 -7.65 -31.85
N ASP A 449 4.59 -8.45 -32.23
CA ASP A 449 4.80 -9.73 -32.89
C ASP A 449 4.51 -9.65 -34.39
N LEU A 450 5.46 -10.14 -35.20
CA LEU A 450 5.35 -10.27 -36.64
C LEU A 450 5.02 -11.70 -37.04
N ALA A 451 3.96 -11.87 -37.84
CA ALA A 451 3.57 -13.18 -38.37
C ALA A 451 4.50 -13.70 -39.49
N LYS A 452 5.27 -12.80 -40.12
CA LYS A 452 6.26 -13.08 -41.18
C LYS A 452 7.28 -11.94 -41.26
N PRO A 453 8.43 -12.12 -41.95
CA PRO A 453 9.36 -11.02 -42.15
C PRO A 453 8.71 -9.82 -42.86
N ALA A 454 9.01 -8.61 -42.39
CA ALA A 454 8.32 -7.39 -42.82
C ALA A 454 9.14 -6.11 -42.59
N ASP A 455 8.88 -5.09 -43.42
CA ASP A 455 9.26 -3.71 -43.13
C ASP A 455 8.13 -3.04 -42.34
N VAL A 456 8.46 -2.41 -41.21
CA VAL A 456 7.47 -1.81 -40.31
C VAL A 456 7.78 -0.34 -40.09
N GLY A 457 6.82 0.52 -40.43
CA GLY A 457 6.84 1.92 -40.03
C GLY A 457 6.43 2.07 -38.57
N VAL A 458 7.11 2.95 -37.83
CA VAL A 458 6.72 3.36 -36.49
C VAL A 458 6.52 4.87 -36.49
N SER A 459 5.44 5.34 -35.88
CA SER A 459 5.20 6.76 -35.70
C SER A 459 4.59 7.06 -34.34
N ILE A 460 4.94 8.20 -33.75
CA ILE A 460 4.37 8.69 -32.48
C ILE A 460 3.78 10.07 -32.74
N TYR A 461 2.57 10.29 -32.24
CA TYR A 461 1.83 11.52 -32.42
C TYR A 461 1.34 12.04 -31.08
N TYR A 462 1.28 13.36 -30.93
CA TYR A 462 0.43 13.99 -29.92
C TYR A 462 -1.03 13.57 -30.13
N ILE A 463 -1.83 13.52 -29.07
CA ILE A 463 -3.29 13.32 -29.21
C ILE A 463 -3.95 14.35 -30.12
N THR A 464 -3.41 15.58 -30.21
CA THR A 464 -3.88 16.62 -31.14
C THR A 464 -3.66 16.27 -32.61
N GLY A 465 -2.80 15.29 -32.85
CA GLY A 465 -2.43 14.77 -34.17
C GLY A 465 -1.16 15.32 -34.78
N ARG A 466 -0.39 16.10 -34.03
CA ARG A 466 0.94 16.52 -34.47
C ARG A 466 1.89 15.32 -34.40
N GLU A 467 2.58 15.01 -35.50
CA GLU A 467 3.64 14.00 -35.50
C GLU A 467 4.79 14.46 -34.63
N LEU A 468 5.26 13.56 -33.79
CA LEU A 468 6.40 13.76 -32.91
C LEU A 468 7.59 12.94 -33.42
N TYR A 469 7.33 11.78 -34.01
CA TYR A 469 8.35 10.84 -34.43
C TYR A 469 7.86 9.97 -35.58
N THR A 470 8.74 9.64 -36.52
CA THR A 470 8.49 8.61 -37.54
C THR A 470 9.79 7.95 -37.98
N GLN A 471 9.76 6.63 -38.17
CA GLN A 471 10.89 5.85 -38.69
C GLN A 471 10.38 4.61 -39.45
N GLN A 472 11.17 4.13 -40.41
CA GLN A 472 10.94 2.87 -41.09
C GLN A 472 11.99 1.85 -40.67
N TRP A 473 11.55 0.74 -40.06
CA TRP A 473 12.39 -0.41 -39.73
C TRP A 473 12.32 -1.44 -40.84
N LYS A 474 13.47 -1.80 -41.40
CA LYS A 474 13.56 -2.69 -42.56
C LYS A 474 14.04 -4.08 -42.17
N ASN A 475 13.61 -5.08 -42.95
CA ASN A 475 14.04 -6.48 -42.85
C ASN A 475 13.87 -7.05 -41.43
N LEU A 476 12.73 -6.79 -40.78
CA LEU A 476 12.44 -7.40 -39.48
C LEU A 476 12.06 -8.86 -39.68
N GLU A 477 12.61 -9.74 -38.86
CA GLU A 477 12.32 -11.17 -38.89
C GLU A 477 10.93 -11.49 -38.33
N GLN A 478 10.43 -12.69 -38.64
CA GLN A 478 9.24 -13.22 -37.99
C GLN A 478 9.44 -13.38 -36.47
N GLY A 479 8.38 -13.20 -35.70
CA GLY A 479 8.36 -13.38 -34.25
C GLY A 479 8.33 -12.06 -33.47
N THR A 480 8.65 -12.13 -32.18
CA THR A 480 8.62 -10.96 -31.30
C THR A 480 9.76 -10.01 -31.63
N GLN A 481 9.40 -8.80 -32.02
CA GLN A 481 10.30 -7.66 -32.16
C GLN A 481 10.26 -6.83 -30.87
N THR A 482 11.42 -6.35 -30.45
CA THR A 482 11.54 -5.41 -29.32
C THR A 482 12.53 -4.31 -29.70
N ARG A 483 12.15 -3.06 -29.40
CA ARG A 483 12.97 -1.86 -29.64
C ARG A 483 12.86 -0.94 -28.44
N THR A 484 13.98 -0.38 -28.02
CA THR A 484 14.02 0.66 -26.98
C THR A 484 13.99 2.02 -27.65
N LEU A 485 13.15 2.92 -27.14
CA LEU A 485 12.94 4.27 -27.63
C LEU A 485 12.95 5.24 -26.46
N SER A 486 13.40 6.48 -26.69
CA SER A 486 13.40 7.55 -25.68
C SER A 486 12.39 8.62 -26.05
N LEU A 487 11.45 8.92 -25.15
CA LEU A 487 10.43 9.95 -25.34
C LEU A 487 10.75 11.20 -24.53
N ASN A 488 11.35 12.19 -25.19
CA ASN A 488 11.54 13.53 -24.63
C ASN A 488 10.38 14.44 -25.03
N ALA A 489 9.23 14.26 -24.38
CA ALA A 489 8.03 15.06 -24.60
C ALA A 489 7.34 15.40 -23.27
N PRO A 490 6.48 16.43 -23.21
CA PRO A 490 5.73 16.77 -22.00
C PRO A 490 4.86 15.61 -21.48
N ALA A 491 4.53 15.63 -20.19
CA ALA A 491 3.57 14.67 -19.63
C ALA A 491 2.23 14.72 -20.39
N GLY A 492 1.65 13.56 -20.68
CA GLY A 492 0.43 13.47 -21.46
C GLY A 492 0.24 12.14 -22.17
N TYR A 493 -0.74 12.11 -23.08
CA TYR A 493 -1.05 10.94 -23.89
C TYR A 493 -0.56 11.14 -25.32
N TYR A 494 -0.05 10.06 -25.89
CA TYR A 494 0.50 9.99 -27.22
C TYR A 494 -0.04 8.75 -27.90
N VAL A 495 -0.09 8.80 -29.23
CA VAL A 495 -0.56 7.70 -30.06
C VAL A 495 0.62 7.12 -30.78
N LEU A 496 0.91 5.85 -30.52
CA LEU A 496 1.93 5.11 -31.23
C LEU A 496 1.25 4.25 -32.29
N ARG A 497 1.76 4.32 -33.52
CA ARG A 497 1.30 3.49 -34.64
C ARG A 497 2.44 2.66 -35.19
N LEU A 498 2.14 1.39 -35.47
CA LEU A 498 2.94 0.53 -36.32
C LEU A 498 2.21 0.32 -37.64
N THR A 499 2.92 0.43 -38.76
CA THR A 499 2.33 0.32 -40.10
C THR A 499 3.07 -0.71 -40.95
N TYR A 500 2.32 -1.58 -41.63
CA TYR A 500 2.83 -2.52 -42.63
C TYR A 500 1.90 -2.50 -43.85
N GLY A 501 2.36 -1.99 -44.99
CA GLY A 501 1.50 -1.80 -46.17
C GLY A 501 0.30 -0.91 -45.83
N THR A 502 -0.91 -1.46 -45.87
CA THR A 502 -2.17 -0.79 -45.45
C THR A 502 -2.61 -1.16 -44.03
N GLU A 503 -1.93 -2.10 -43.38
CA GLU A 503 -2.19 -2.50 -42.00
C GLU A 503 -1.64 -1.44 -41.05
N VAL A 504 -2.48 -0.99 -40.11
CA VAL A 504 -2.11 -0.06 -39.05
C VAL A 504 -2.50 -0.69 -37.72
N LYS A 505 -1.56 -0.68 -36.77
CA LYS A 505 -1.78 -1.04 -35.39
C LYS A 505 -1.52 0.15 -34.50
N THR A 506 -2.55 0.56 -33.77
CA THR A 506 -2.51 1.72 -32.89
C THR A 506 -2.47 1.28 -31.42
N THR A 507 -1.65 1.95 -30.61
CA THR A 507 -1.70 1.84 -29.14
C THR A 507 -1.46 3.21 -28.50
N ILE A 508 -1.73 3.30 -27.20
CA ILE A 508 -1.57 4.54 -26.43
C ILE A 508 -0.26 4.48 -25.65
N LEU A 509 0.52 5.54 -25.75
CA LEU A 509 1.70 5.79 -24.94
C LEU A 509 1.36 6.90 -23.94
N ILE A 510 1.52 6.63 -22.65
CA ILE A 510 1.31 7.60 -21.57
C ILE A 510 2.67 8.09 -21.10
N LYS A 511 2.92 9.39 -21.09
CA LYS A 511 4.13 10.03 -20.54
C LYS A 511 3.81 10.61 -19.18
N LYS A 512 4.57 10.21 -18.17
CA LYS A 512 4.54 10.83 -16.83
C LYS A 512 5.30 12.14 -16.79
#